data_AF-A0A1V5X0R0-F1
#
_entry.id   AF-A0A1V5X0R0-F1
#
_cell.length_a   1.000
_cell.length_b   1.000
_cell.length_c   1.000
_cell.angle_alpha   90.00
_cell.angle_beta   90.00
_cell.angle_gamma   90.00
#
_symmetry.space_group_name_H-M   'P 1'
#
loop_
_entity.id
_entity.type
_entity.pdbx_description
1 polymer ?
#
loop_
_entity_poly.entity_id
_entity_poly.type
_entity_poly.pdbx_seq_one_letter_code
_entity_poly.pdbx_strand_id
1 'polypeptide(L)'
;MTFFSKLSRLLLVATASSPWLACGNDAGQGSPSQDADANHSDGSVDGMTDDGPPFPQDASVDGREDASDGTFLDALHDINMDGLADVGDGNLDVISDVGEETIEDAPWDILTDADSGDEWTPTCYYGDFDQPGVHHVACITVPSLDRWVLDRPELTGESIGPATMTRDGAWLAVTVQPAGAPSRIFLAPTNQQEPPKQLVVAPSIHRHIDQMAFSFDGKWLAFTADFDLEGSLGLYVVTLATGHVRRISPAAQAGRNVTGFAWSMGIPSAAHLAFAGNINTESVHELWSAAVDTMTSPTPIVSLPVLGTQAGVRKDLGWDSQGRILFRSNHENPQGWSLYRVHHDGAAIEKVPGSSLDSTTGVATIGSFGVSPDGANVAFSANSPDAMVFNVYLLSEGKDEARRLSQLPVLKKPGTVSGPSFGDRIAWSADGEWLAVIADWRLASSDLDDRYSAFVLSPTGAAGGTRVIGVSGVEGANVRQLHFLSDGRLAVRGDLVSDNVFELFIVQDLSVSDQNPSDLRFEQVPALGDVLGIVE
;
A
#
# COMPACT_ATOMS: atom_id res chain seq x y z
N MET A 1 18.48 -30.82 46.49
CA MET A 1 19.81 -31.20 45.95
C MET A 1 20.38 -30.00 45.19
N THR A 2 21.66 -30.03 44.82
CA THR A 2 22.49 -28.81 44.92
C THR A 2 23.49 -28.68 43.77
N PHE A 3 23.73 -27.44 43.31
CA PHE A 3 24.77 -27.02 42.36
C PHE A 3 24.63 -27.57 40.91
N PHE A 4 25.29 -27.02 39.88
CA PHE A 4 26.35 -25.98 39.84
C PHE A 4 26.10 -24.92 38.75
N SER A 5 26.62 -23.71 38.96
CA SER A 5 26.74 -22.65 37.94
C SER A 5 28.17 -22.59 37.36
N LYS A 6 28.34 -21.97 36.19
CA LYS A 6 29.63 -21.44 35.71
C LYS A 6 29.45 -20.13 34.95
N LEU A 7 30.02 -19.05 35.48
CA LEU A 7 30.46 -17.91 34.67
C LEU A 7 31.88 -18.20 34.17
N SER A 8 32.25 -17.58 33.05
CA SER A 8 33.65 -17.28 32.70
C SER A 8 33.76 -15.82 32.27
N ARG A 9 34.53 -15.02 33.01
CA ARG A 9 35.03 -13.73 32.52
C ARG A 9 36.35 -13.97 31.80
N LEU A 10 36.64 -13.18 30.76
CA LEU A 10 38.01 -12.89 30.37
C LEU A 10 38.18 -11.37 30.23
N LEU A 11 39.32 -10.86 30.65
CA LEU A 11 39.68 -9.44 30.63
C LEU A 11 41.16 -9.35 30.29
N LEU A 12 41.53 -8.54 29.31
CA LEU A 12 42.92 -8.17 29.05
C LEU A 12 42.97 -6.70 28.58
N VAL A 13 44.08 -6.01 28.83
CA VAL A 13 44.14 -4.56 28.85
C VAL A 13 45.35 -4.03 28.08
N ALA A 14 45.09 -3.07 27.19
CA ALA A 14 45.95 -2.02 26.64
C ALA A 14 47.37 -2.34 26.13
N THR A 15 47.73 -1.75 24.99
CA THR A 15 48.70 -0.62 24.94
C THR A 15 48.67 0.03 23.54
N ALA A 16 49.31 1.19 23.36
CA ALA A 16 49.22 2.01 22.16
C ALA A 16 50.61 2.46 21.66
N SER A 17 50.76 2.66 20.35
CA SER A 17 51.69 3.65 19.76
C SER A 17 51.61 3.74 18.22
N SER A 18 51.67 4.97 17.70
CA SER A 18 52.11 5.34 16.32
C SER A 18 53.64 5.63 16.37
N PRO A 19 54.33 6.43 15.49
CA PRO A 19 53.98 7.09 14.20
C PRO A 19 55.09 7.00 13.08
N TRP A 20 55.04 7.93 12.08
CA TRP A 20 55.98 8.20 10.94
C TRP A 20 55.88 7.23 9.74
N LEU A 21 56.12 7.58 8.45
CA LEU A 21 56.61 8.78 7.71
C LEU A 21 55.73 9.00 6.43
N ALA A 22 55.85 10.04 5.58
CA ALA A 22 56.21 11.47 5.69
C ALA A 22 56.13 12.17 4.29
N CYS A 23 55.94 13.50 4.26
CA CYS A 23 56.21 14.45 3.15
C CYS A 23 55.46 14.27 1.78
N GLY A 24 55.12 15.34 1.06
CA GLY A 24 55.25 16.77 1.37
C GLY A 24 54.69 17.68 0.26
N ASN A 25 54.48 18.97 0.58
CA ASN A 25 54.08 20.00 -0.38
C ASN A 25 55.32 20.75 -0.91
N ASP A 26 55.21 21.31 -2.12
CA ASP A 26 55.79 22.63 -2.42
C ASP A 26 55.01 23.31 -3.56
N ALA A 27 55.11 24.64 -3.68
CA ALA A 27 54.27 25.47 -4.58
C ALA A 27 55.09 26.37 -5.51
N GLY A 28 54.54 26.75 -6.68
CA GLY A 28 55.30 27.50 -7.70
C GLY A 28 54.50 28.18 -8.84
N GLN A 29 53.82 29.28 -8.51
CA GLN A 29 53.41 30.45 -9.32
C GLN A 29 53.44 30.41 -10.88
N GLY A 30 52.40 30.96 -11.53
CA GLY A 30 52.45 31.38 -12.95
C GLY A 30 51.18 32.04 -13.51
N SER A 31 51.18 33.37 -13.68
CA SER A 31 50.14 34.19 -14.38
C SER A 31 50.76 35.57 -14.73
N PRO A 32 50.11 36.48 -15.49
CA PRO A 32 48.89 36.38 -16.32
C PRO A 32 49.11 36.92 -17.77
N SER A 33 48.06 36.95 -18.62
CA SER A 33 47.75 37.98 -19.67
C SER A 33 46.71 37.46 -20.69
N GLN A 34 45.97 38.28 -21.44
CA GLN A 34 45.20 39.51 -21.10
C GLN A 34 44.28 39.86 -22.30
N ASP A 35 43.15 40.53 -22.03
CA ASP A 35 42.28 41.27 -22.98
C ASP A 35 41.66 40.44 -24.15
N ALA A 36 40.54 40.78 -24.81
CA ALA A 36 39.48 41.79 -24.64
C ALA A 36 38.15 41.16 -25.17
N ASP A 37 36.94 41.69 -25.02
CA ASP A 37 36.47 42.96 -24.42
C ASP A 37 35.01 42.76 -23.88
N ALA A 38 34.38 43.80 -23.34
CA ALA A 38 33.10 43.75 -22.64
C ALA A 38 31.84 43.99 -23.52
N ASN A 39 30.68 43.50 -23.06
CA ASN A 39 29.63 44.39 -22.52
C ASN A 39 28.43 43.67 -21.87
N HIS A 40 28.18 44.02 -20.60
CA HIS A 40 26.89 44.27 -19.94
C HIS A 40 25.70 43.29 -20.17
N SER A 41 25.35 42.42 -19.20
CA SER A 41 24.70 42.65 -17.87
C SER A 41 23.18 42.71 -17.94
N ASP A 42 22.41 42.17 -16.98
CA ASP A 42 22.69 41.80 -15.59
C ASP A 42 22.14 40.39 -15.19
N GLY A 43 22.21 39.99 -13.89
CA GLY A 43 21.39 38.86 -13.37
C GLY A 43 22.01 37.73 -12.53
N SER A 44 23.22 37.87 -11.99
CA SER A 44 23.86 37.00 -10.95
C SER A 44 22.92 36.65 -9.77
N VAL A 45 23.03 35.58 -8.95
CA VAL A 45 23.98 34.46 -8.67
C VAL A 45 23.31 33.63 -7.53
N ASP A 46 23.41 32.32 -7.28
CA ASP A 46 23.98 31.09 -7.88
C ASP A 46 23.13 29.88 -7.34
N GLY A 47 23.27 28.60 -7.70
CA GLY A 47 24.26 27.90 -8.52
C GLY A 47 25.02 26.79 -7.74
N MET A 48 24.45 25.58 -7.66
CA MET A 48 25.19 24.38 -7.22
C MET A 48 24.63 23.11 -7.90
N THR A 49 25.51 22.24 -8.39
CA THR A 49 25.20 21.07 -9.22
C THR A 49 25.24 19.76 -8.42
N ASP A 50 24.35 18.83 -8.74
CA ASP A 50 24.38 17.45 -8.23
C ASP A 50 24.62 16.46 -9.38
N ASP A 51 25.90 16.23 -9.69
CA ASP A 51 26.35 15.28 -10.72
C ASP A 51 26.53 13.87 -10.10
N GLY A 52 25.41 13.19 -9.87
CA GLY A 52 25.40 11.75 -9.60
C GLY A 52 25.79 10.92 -10.85
N PRO A 53 26.41 9.74 -10.70
CA PRO A 53 26.71 8.88 -11.84
C PRO A 53 25.42 8.33 -12.49
N PRO A 54 25.38 8.12 -13.82
CA PRO A 54 24.18 7.69 -14.51
C PRO A 54 23.83 6.22 -14.19
N PHE A 55 22.70 6.04 -13.51
CA PHE A 55 22.00 4.75 -13.45
C PHE A 55 21.33 4.44 -14.80
N PRO A 56 21.04 3.15 -15.11
CA PRO A 56 20.13 2.84 -16.22
C PRO A 56 18.79 3.53 -15.96
N GLN A 57 18.34 4.33 -16.91
CA GLN A 57 17.05 5.01 -16.82
C GLN A 57 15.93 3.98 -16.88
N ASP A 58 14.99 4.08 -15.95
CA ASP A 58 13.65 3.52 -16.16
C ASP A 58 13.04 4.14 -17.41
N ALA A 59 12.32 3.33 -18.20
CA ALA A 59 11.70 3.72 -19.46
C ALA A 59 10.18 3.51 -19.45
N SER A 60 9.58 3.29 -18.27
CA SER A 60 8.13 3.18 -18.07
C SER A 60 7.43 4.53 -18.27
N VAL A 61 7.06 4.84 -19.51
CA VAL A 61 6.25 6.02 -19.87
C VAL A 61 4.75 5.81 -19.54
N ASP A 62 4.44 5.08 -18.45
CA ASP A 62 3.08 4.77 -17.98
C ASP A 62 2.78 5.28 -16.55
N GLY A 63 3.66 6.11 -15.98
CA GLY A 63 3.39 6.90 -14.77
C GLY A 63 3.50 6.12 -13.45
N ARG A 64 4.19 4.98 -13.43
CA ARG A 64 4.27 4.10 -12.25
C ARG A 64 5.36 4.43 -11.22
N GLU A 65 6.08 5.54 -11.34
CA GLU A 65 6.66 6.24 -10.18
C GLU A 65 6.78 7.77 -10.36
N ASP A 66 5.68 8.45 -10.73
CA ASP A 66 5.60 9.93 -10.73
C ASP A 66 4.36 10.44 -9.99
N ALA A 67 4.51 11.52 -9.22
CA ALA A 67 3.41 12.15 -8.48
C ALA A 67 3.67 13.62 -8.13
N SER A 68 3.35 14.58 -9.04
CA SER A 68 2.66 15.84 -8.68
C SER A 68 2.40 16.82 -9.86
N ASP A 69 1.69 16.40 -10.90
CA ASP A 69 1.36 17.26 -12.05
C ASP A 69 -0.16 17.48 -12.20
N GLY A 70 -0.66 18.62 -11.71
CA GLY A 70 -2.11 18.91 -11.67
C GLY A 70 -2.45 20.40 -11.60
N THR A 71 -1.72 21.26 -12.31
CA THR A 71 -1.97 22.71 -12.26
C THR A 71 -3.22 23.10 -13.05
N PHE A 72 -4.18 23.73 -12.38
CA PHE A 72 -5.17 24.60 -13.04
C PHE A 72 -5.22 25.97 -12.35
N LEU A 73 -5.15 27.02 -13.16
CA LEU A 73 -5.07 28.40 -12.73
C LEU A 73 -6.21 29.21 -13.35
N ASP A 74 -6.65 30.22 -12.59
CA ASP A 74 -7.44 31.38 -13.00
C ASP A 74 -8.93 31.20 -13.32
N ALA A 75 -9.77 31.61 -12.35
CA ALA A 75 -10.99 32.39 -12.57
C ALA A 75 -11.55 32.96 -11.24
N LEU A 76 -10.82 33.87 -10.57
CA LEU A 76 -11.36 34.59 -9.41
C LEU A 76 -12.04 35.90 -9.82
N HIS A 77 -13.30 36.08 -9.41
CA HIS A 77 -13.97 37.38 -9.31
C HIS A 77 -14.89 37.39 -8.09
N ASP A 78 -15.03 38.58 -7.50
CA ASP A 78 -15.67 38.88 -6.21
C ASP A 78 -16.91 38.04 -5.82
N ILE A 79 -16.98 37.70 -4.52
CA ILE A 79 -17.98 38.33 -3.65
C ILE A 79 -17.46 38.43 -2.20
N ASN A 80 -17.79 39.55 -1.57
CA ASN A 80 -17.39 39.94 -0.22
C ASN A 80 -18.19 39.23 0.88
N MET A 81 -17.58 38.97 2.04
CA MET A 81 -18.24 38.45 3.25
C MET A 81 -17.74 39.19 4.50
N ASP A 82 -18.52 40.17 4.96
CA ASP A 82 -18.34 40.89 6.22
C ASP A 82 -19.04 40.18 7.40
N GLY A 83 -18.52 40.37 8.62
CA GLY A 83 -19.19 40.04 9.90
C GLY A 83 -18.74 38.70 10.51
N LEU A 84 -17.91 38.62 11.57
CA LEU A 84 -17.94 39.20 12.94
C LEU A 84 -18.95 38.57 13.92
N ALA A 85 -18.38 37.91 14.95
CA ALA A 85 -18.90 37.76 16.32
C ALA A 85 -20.23 36.97 16.51
N ASP A 86 -20.55 36.40 17.68
CA ASP A 86 -20.06 36.72 19.03
C ASP A 86 -19.99 35.50 19.99
N VAL A 87 -19.40 35.74 21.16
CA VAL A 87 -19.11 34.83 22.28
C VAL A 87 -20.39 34.36 23.01
N GLY A 88 -20.33 33.18 23.65
CA GLY A 88 -21.37 32.73 24.59
C GLY A 88 -20.84 31.66 25.54
N ASP A 89 -20.39 32.05 26.73
CA ASP A 89 -19.92 31.17 27.80
C ASP A 89 -21.05 30.76 28.76
N GLY A 90 -21.00 29.52 29.26
CA GLY A 90 -21.99 28.95 30.16
C GLY A 90 -21.42 27.78 30.97
N ASN A 91 -21.38 27.91 32.30
CA ASN A 91 -20.77 26.92 33.18
C ASN A 91 -21.72 25.78 33.55
N LEU A 92 -21.09 24.62 33.77
CA LEU A 92 -21.45 23.54 34.71
C LEU A 92 -22.74 23.73 35.54
N ASP A 93 -23.60 22.73 35.50
CA ASP A 93 -24.37 22.31 36.68
C ASP A 93 -24.31 20.77 36.82
N VAL A 94 -24.37 20.27 38.06
CA VAL A 94 -24.13 18.84 38.37
C VAL A 94 -25.42 18.16 38.78
N ILE A 95 -25.86 17.18 37.99
CA ILE A 95 -26.98 16.30 38.34
C ILE A 95 -26.46 14.89 38.57
N SER A 96 -26.45 14.47 39.83
CA SER A 96 -26.11 13.11 40.26
C SER A 96 -27.38 12.37 40.69
N ASP A 97 -28.10 11.79 39.73
CA ASP A 97 -28.97 10.62 39.93
C ASP A 97 -29.54 10.15 38.58
N VAL A 98 -29.04 9.01 38.09
CA VAL A 98 -29.75 8.10 37.19
C VAL A 98 -29.44 6.68 37.68
N GLY A 99 -30.47 5.86 37.88
CA GLY A 99 -30.32 4.53 38.46
C GLY A 99 -29.83 3.47 37.47
N GLU A 100 -29.69 2.24 37.97
CA GLU A 100 -29.49 1.04 37.15
C GLU A 100 -30.76 0.71 36.35
N GLU A 101 -31.02 1.42 35.25
CA GLU A 101 -31.84 0.87 34.17
C GLU A 101 -30.94 0.07 33.23
N THR A 102 -31.35 -1.17 32.97
CA THR A 102 -30.71 -2.06 32.01
C THR A 102 -30.89 -1.49 30.60
N ILE A 103 -29.78 -1.22 29.91
CA ILE A 103 -29.80 -0.90 28.48
C ILE A 103 -30.06 -2.22 27.71
N GLU A 104 -31.35 -2.59 27.65
CA GLU A 104 -31.87 -3.33 26.50
C GLU A 104 -31.96 -2.36 25.29
N ASP A 105 -32.08 -2.89 24.08
CA ASP A 105 -32.06 -2.14 22.81
C ASP A 105 -30.75 -1.37 22.47
N ALA A 106 -29.62 -2.09 22.40
CA ALA A 106 -28.48 -1.70 21.60
C ALA A 106 -28.62 -2.29 20.17
N PRO A 107 -28.94 -1.50 19.11
CA PRO A 107 -29.25 -2.03 17.78
C PRO A 107 -28.00 -2.34 16.93
N TRP A 108 -26.86 -2.64 17.57
CA TRP A 108 -25.56 -2.82 16.92
C TRP A 108 -24.83 -4.08 17.39
N ASP A 109 -25.57 -5.16 17.60
CA ASP A 109 -25.02 -6.52 17.65
C ASP A 109 -24.51 -6.91 16.24
N ILE A 110 -23.35 -6.35 15.88
CA ILE A 110 -22.48 -6.94 14.85
C ILE A 110 -21.92 -8.22 15.46
N LEU A 111 -22.75 -9.26 15.45
CA LEU A 111 -22.35 -10.63 15.77
C LEU A 111 -21.36 -11.08 14.69
N THR A 112 -20.09 -10.81 14.96
CA THR A 112 -18.97 -11.47 14.29
C THR A 112 -18.95 -12.94 14.74
N ASP A 113 -19.92 -13.73 14.25
CA ASP A 113 -19.85 -15.18 14.28
C ASP A 113 -18.72 -15.57 13.32
N ALA A 114 -17.51 -15.62 13.86
CA ALA A 114 -16.35 -16.25 13.23
C ALA A 114 -16.49 -17.78 13.29
N ASP A 115 -17.71 -18.28 13.06
CA ASP A 115 -18.05 -19.70 13.08
C ASP A 115 -17.52 -20.29 11.77
N SER A 116 -16.56 -21.20 11.90
CA SER A 116 -15.65 -21.58 10.80
C SER A 116 -16.29 -22.61 9.86
N GLY A 117 -17.39 -22.25 9.21
CA GLY A 117 -18.21 -23.16 8.41
C GLY A 117 -18.56 -22.63 7.02
N ASP A 118 -17.74 -23.00 6.02
CA ASP A 118 -18.05 -23.21 4.59
C ASP A 118 -18.85 -22.13 3.80
N GLU A 119 -19.14 -20.95 4.35
CA GLU A 119 -19.81 -19.86 3.62
C GLU A 119 -18.80 -19.00 2.85
N TRP A 120 -18.92 -19.05 1.52
CA TRP A 120 -18.03 -18.35 0.61
C TRP A 120 -18.28 -16.84 0.60
N THR A 121 -17.30 -16.05 1.03
CA THR A 121 -17.40 -14.59 0.96
C THR A 121 -17.43 -14.14 -0.51
N PRO A 122 -18.32 -13.19 -0.89
CA PRO A 122 -18.41 -12.71 -2.26
C PRO A 122 -17.25 -11.77 -2.59
N THR A 123 -16.74 -11.81 -3.82
CA THR A 123 -15.77 -10.81 -4.31
C THR A 123 -16.52 -9.72 -5.05
N CYS A 124 -16.42 -8.47 -4.58
CA CYS A 124 -17.06 -7.31 -5.21
C CYS A 124 -16.08 -6.50 -6.08
N TYR A 125 -16.62 -5.74 -7.01
CA TYR A 125 -15.89 -4.86 -7.92
C TYR A 125 -16.78 -3.66 -8.32
N TYR A 126 -16.15 -2.56 -8.73
CA TYR A 126 -16.83 -1.30 -9.05
C TYR A 126 -16.34 -0.70 -10.36
N GLY A 127 -17.21 0.06 -11.02
CA GLY A 127 -16.99 0.62 -12.35
C GLY A 127 -18.30 0.96 -13.04
N ASP A 128 -18.24 1.27 -14.33
CA ASP A 128 -19.38 1.62 -15.19
C ASP A 128 -19.60 0.54 -16.28
N PHE A 129 -19.33 -0.71 -15.90
CA PHE A 129 -19.28 -1.91 -16.74
C PHE A 129 -20.60 -2.35 -17.40
N ASP A 130 -21.77 -1.84 -16.97
CA ASP A 130 -23.04 -2.03 -17.69
C ASP A 130 -23.45 -0.83 -18.57
N GLN A 131 -23.05 0.39 -18.20
CA GLN A 131 -23.38 1.63 -18.94
C GLN A 131 -22.30 2.70 -18.71
N PRO A 132 -21.65 3.22 -19.78
CA PRO A 132 -20.62 4.26 -19.67
C PRO A 132 -21.07 5.50 -18.88
N GLY A 133 -20.22 5.96 -17.98
CA GLY A 133 -20.45 7.11 -17.10
C GLY A 133 -21.49 6.89 -16.00
N VAL A 134 -21.92 5.65 -15.73
CA VAL A 134 -22.82 5.30 -14.62
C VAL A 134 -22.14 4.29 -13.71
N HIS A 135 -21.37 4.80 -12.77
CA HIS A 135 -20.56 4.01 -11.85
C HIS A 135 -21.47 3.32 -10.82
N HIS A 136 -21.25 2.02 -10.58
CA HIS A 136 -21.96 1.20 -9.59
C HIS A 136 -21.08 0.03 -9.10
N VAL A 137 -21.64 -0.83 -8.24
CA VAL A 137 -20.96 -2.00 -7.65
C VAL A 137 -21.66 -3.29 -8.06
N ALA A 138 -20.89 -4.31 -8.43
CA ALA A 138 -21.33 -5.68 -8.61
C ALA A 138 -20.47 -6.64 -7.78
N CYS A 139 -20.99 -7.85 -7.54
CA CYS A 139 -20.31 -8.87 -6.76
C CYS A 139 -20.50 -10.26 -7.40
N ILE A 140 -19.56 -11.15 -7.09
CA ILE A 140 -19.50 -12.53 -7.57
C ILE A 140 -19.60 -13.47 -6.37
N THR A 141 -20.56 -14.40 -6.40
CA THR A 141 -20.64 -15.48 -5.41
C THR A 141 -20.01 -16.76 -5.96
N VAL A 142 -19.11 -17.39 -5.20
CA VAL A 142 -18.49 -18.68 -5.54
C VAL A 142 -19.20 -19.84 -4.83
N PRO A 143 -19.17 -21.09 -5.34
CA PRO A 143 -18.43 -21.59 -6.50
C PRO A 143 -19.08 -21.28 -7.85
N SER A 144 -20.36 -20.86 -7.89
CA SER A 144 -21.14 -20.73 -9.14
C SER A 144 -20.65 -19.63 -10.09
N LEU A 145 -19.97 -18.60 -9.57
CA LEU A 145 -19.68 -17.34 -10.26
C LEU A 145 -20.96 -16.58 -10.66
N ASP A 146 -22.01 -16.67 -9.83
CA ASP A 146 -23.22 -15.87 -10.04
C ASP A 146 -22.89 -14.37 -9.81
N ARG A 147 -22.86 -13.60 -10.90
CA ARG A 147 -22.78 -12.13 -10.89
C ARG A 147 -24.11 -11.55 -10.42
N TRP A 148 -24.07 -10.61 -9.49
CA TRP A 148 -25.21 -9.77 -9.14
C TRP A 148 -24.79 -8.31 -8.91
N VAL A 149 -25.68 -7.37 -9.21
CA VAL A 149 -25.47 -5.92 -8.99
C VAL A 149 -26.03 -5.51 -7.63
N LEU A 150 -25.32 -4.65 -6.92
CA LEU A 150 -25.78 -4.05 -5.67
C LEU A 150 -26.68 -2.83 -5.98
N ASP A 151 -27.83 -3.09 -6.60
CA ASP A 151 -28.73 -2.08 -7.19
C ASP A 151 -29.35 -1.16 -6.12
N ARG A 152 -28.64 -0.06 -5.86
CA ARG A 152 -28.94 0.92 -4.82
C ARG A 152 -28.62 2.32 -5.35
N PRO A 153 -29.59 3.25 -5.47
CA PRO A 153 -29.32 4.62 -5.94
C PRO A 153 -28.27 5.36 -5.11
N GLU A 154 -28.15 5.03 -3.82
CA GLU A 154 -27.10 5.55 -2.92
C GLU A 154 -25.68 5.17 -3.35
N LEU A 155 -25.55 4.07 -4.11
CA LEU A 155 -24.29 3.49 -4.59
C LEU A 155 -24.10 3.72 -6.09
N THR A 156 -24.62 4.84 -6.60
CA THR A 156 -24.42 5.32 -7.98
C THR A 156 -23.87 6.74 -7.97
N GLY A 157 -22.96 7.08 -8.89
CA GLY A 157 -22.27 8.37 -8.88
C GLY A 157 -21.54 8.72 -10.18
N GLU A 158 -20.96 9.92 -10.21
CA GLU A 158 -20.01 10.38 -11.24
C GLU A 158 -18.61 9.78 -11.00
N SER A 159 -18.30 9.41 -9.75
CA SER A 159 -17.17 8.55 -9.41
C SER A 159 -17.55 7.60 -8.26
N ILE A 160 -16.96 6.40 -8.30
CA ILE A 160 -17.00 5.40 -7.22
C ILE A 160 -15.61 4.82 -7.04
N GLY A 161 -15.23 4.61 -5.77
CA GLY A 161 -13.89 4.23 -5.34
C GLY A 161 -13.30 5.27 -4.38
N PRO A 162 -12.44 4.86 -3.44
CA PRO A 162 -12.07 3.49 -3.08
C PRO A 162 -13.25 2.68 -2.48
N ALA A 163 -13.07 1.37 -2.36
CA ALA A 163 -14.01 0.45 -1.69
C ALA A 163 -13.25 -0.69 -1.00
N THR A 164 -13.79 -1.19 0.11
CA THR A 164 -13.24 -2.30 0.92
C THR A 164 -14.36 -3.12 1.57
N MET A 165 -14.11 -4.38 1.94
CA MET A 165 -15.11 -5.29 2.51
C MET A 165 -14.69 -5.84 3.88
N THR A 166 -15.65 -6.19 4.74
CA THR A 166 -15.37 -6.94 5.98
C THR A 166 -14.91 -8.36 5.66
N ARG A 167 -14.08 -8.96 6.53
CA ARG A 167 -13.47 -10.30 6.30
C ARG A 167 -14.51 -11.42 6.15
N ASP A 168 -15.68 -11.27 6.75
CA ASP A 168 -16.84 -12.16 6.65
C ASP A 168 -17.66 -11.96 5.36
N GLY A 169 -17.33 -10.95 4.53
CA GLY A 169 -18.06 -10.61 3.32
C GLY A 169 -19.46 -10.03 3.56
N ALA A 170 -19.84 -9.71 4.80
CA ALA A 170 -21.18 -9.24 5.14
C ALA A 170 -21.41 -7.76 4.79
N TRP A 171 -20.37 -6.92 4.88
CA TRP A 171 -20.47 -5.47 4.73
C TRP A 171 -19.42 -4.90 3.76
N LEU A 172 -19.89 -4.07 2.83
CA LEU A 172 -19.08 -3.27 1.91
C LEU A 172 -19.03 -1.82 2.42
N ALA A 173 -17.83 -1.25 2.53
CA ALA A 173 -17.64 0.20 2.58
C ALA A 173 -17.22 0.71 1.20
N VAL A 174 -17.95 1.68 0.66
CA VAL A 174 -17.70 2.23 -0.69
C VAL A 174 -17.79 3.75 -0.67
N THR A 175 -16.80 4.41 -1.29
CA THR A 175 -16.83 5.85 -1.54
C THR A 175 -17.58 6.12 -2.84
N VAL A 176 -18.52 7.08 -2.78
CA VAL A 176 -19.35 7.53 -3.91
C VAL A 176 -19.30 9.05 -3.98
N GLN A 177 -19.02 9.60 -5.16
CA GLN A 177 -19.11 11.03 -5.44
C GLN A 177 -20.24 11.30 -6.46
N PRO A 178 -21.39 11.85 -6.02
CA PRO A 178 -22.43 12.31 -6.92
C PRO A 178 -22.03 13.63 -7.60
N ALA A 179 -22.52 13.86 -8.82
CA ALA A 179 -22.15 15.04 -9.61
C ALA A 179 -22.46 16.36 -8.88
N GLY A 180 -21.43 17.21 -8.74
CA GLY A 180 -21.51 18.49 -8.02
C GLY A 180 -21.72 18.37 -6.50
N ALA A 181 -21.46 17.21 -5.89
CA ALA A 181 -21.64 16.94 -4.47
C ALA A 181 -20.33 16.44 -3.81
N PRO A 182 -20.19 16.57 -2.47
CA PRO A 182 -19.07 15.97 -1.75
C PRO A 182 -19.13 14.45 -1.77
N SER A 183 -17.95 13.83 -1.81
CA SER A 183 -17.77 12.37 -1.70
C SER A 183 -18.27 11.84 -0.37
N ARG A 184 -18.77 10.60 -0.36
CA ARG A 184 -19.44 9.98 0.79
C ARG A 184 -19.00 8.55 0.95
N ILE A 185 -18.78 8.11 2.18
CA ILE A 185 -18.60 6.67 2.49
C ILE A 185 -19.96 6.10 2.86
N PHE A 186 -20.43 5.13 2.11
CA PHE A 186 -21.59 4.30 2.44
C PHE A 186 -21.15 2.93 2.93
N LEU A 187 -21.86 2.41 3.93
CA LEU A 187 -21.78 1.04 4.42
C LEU A 187 -23.02 0.28 3.95
N ALA A 188 -22.84 -0.74 3.10
CA ALA A 188 -23.93 -1.50 2.51
C ALA A 188 -23.81 -2.99 2.88
N PRO A 189 -24.91 -3.67 3.25
CA PRO A 189 -24.88 -5.12 3.47
C PRO A 189 -24.90 -5.85 2.13
N THR A 190 -24.00 -6.81 1.95
CA THR A 190 -23.91 -7.58 0.69
C THR A 190 -25.14 -8.45 0.44
N ASN A 191 -25.82 -8.89 1.51
CA ASN A 191 -27.10 -9.61 1.45
C ASN A 191 -28.30 -8.76 0.94
N GLN A 192 -28.09 -7.45 0.75
CA GLN A 192 -29.07 -6.46 0.29
C GLN A 192 -30.35 -6.31 1.14
N GLN A 193 -30.42 -6.85 2.36
CA GLN A 193 -31.64 -6.85 3.17
C GLN A 193 -31.98 -5.45 3.73
N GLU A 194 -30.97 -4.62 3.99
CA GLU A 194 -31.11 -3.26 4.51
C GLU A 194 -30.58 -2.21 3.49
N PRO A 195 -31.05 -0.95 3.54
CA PRO A 195 -30.50 0.12 2.69
C PRO A 195 -29.09 0.56 3.15
N PRO A 196 -28.23 1.06 2.25
CA PRO A 196 -26.90 1.57 2.62
C PRO A 196 -26.92 2.69 3.66
N LYS A 197 -26.13 2.55 4.71
CA LYS A 197 -25.93 3.54 5.79
C LYS A 197 -24.80 4.49 5.41
N GLN A 198 -25.09 5.78 5.21
CA GLN A 198 -24.07 6.80 5.02
C GLN A 198 -23.27 6.96 6.33
N LEU A 199 -21.95 6.69 6.31
CA LEU A 199 -21.06 6.84 7.46
C LEU A 199 -20.37 8.21 7.49
N VAL A 200 -19.89 8.68 6.34
CA VAL A 200 -19.01 9.86 6.23
C VAL A 200 -19.43 10.71 5.04
N VAL A 201 -19.31 12.04 5.17
CA VAL A 201 -19.46 13.01 4.08
C VAL A 201 -18.24 13.92 4.09
N ALA A 202 -17.62 14.12 2.93
CA ALA A 202 -16.47 15.00 2.79
C ALA A 202 -16.86 16.48 3.00
N PRO A 203 -16.00 17.34 3.59
CA PRO A 203 -16.36 18.73 3.90
C PRO A 203 -16.71 19.62 2.69
N SER A 204 -16.27 19.28 1.48
CA SER A 204 -16.59 20.00 0.24
C SER A 204 -16.48 19.08 -0.98
N ILE A 205 -16.84 19.60 -2.16
CA ILE A 205 -16.73 18.87 -3.44
C ILE A 205 -15.27 18.68 -3.89
N HIS A 206 -14.32 19.42 -3.31
CA HIS A 206 -12.88 19.33 -3.56
C HIS A 206 -12.17 18.57 -2.42
N ARG A 207 -12.84 17.58 -1.81
CA ARG A 207 -12.25 16.75 -0.74
C ARG A 207 -12.35 15.27 -1.11
N HIS A 208 -11.19 14.62 -1.10
CA HIS A 208 -10.98 13.28 -1.61
C HIS A 208 -10.83 12.26 -0.46
N ILE A 209 -11.17 11.00 -0.75
CA ILE A 209 -10.94 9.84 0.11
C ILE A 209 -10.12 8.87 -0.75
N ASP A 210 -8.94 8.50 -0.29
CA ASP A 210 -7.90 7.91 -1.14
C ASP A 210 -7.76 6.38 -0.94
N GLN A 211 -7.70 5.93 0.32
CA GLN A 211 -7.68 4.51 0.68
C GLN A 211 -8.66 4.23 1.81
N MET A 212 -9.17 3.00 1.88
CA MET A 212 -9.98 2.50 3.00
C MET A 212 -9.60 1.05 3.33
N ALA A 213 -9.69 0.66 4.62
CA ALA A 213 -9.67 -0.74 5.03
C ALA A 213 -10.39 -0.94 6.38
N PHE A 214 -11.13 -2.03 6.53
CA PHE A 214 -11.70 -2.44 7.83
C PHE A 214 -10.65 -3.01 8.78
N SER A 215 -10.89 -2.87 10.09
CA SER A 215 -10.16 -3.61 11.12
C SER A 215 -10.40 -5.11 11.00
N PHE A 216 -9.48 -5.91 11.54
CA PHE A 216 -9.56 -7.39 11.46
C PHE A 216 -10.83 -7.96 12.13
N ASP A 217 -11.46 -7.22 13.05
CA ASP A 217 -12.72 -7.55 13.72
C ASP A 217 -13.96 -6.85 13.13
N GLY A 218 -13.81 -6.15 12.00
CA GLY A 218 -14.90 -5.45 11.28
C GLY A 218 -15.49 -4.21 11.98
N LYS A 219 -15.09 -3.87 13.21
CA LYS A 219 -15.76 -2.84 14.04
C LYS A 219 -15.33 -1.40 13.72
N TRP A 220 -14.24 -1.24 12.98
CA TRP A 220 -13.66 0.04 12.62
C TRP A 220 -13.34 0.08 11.12
N LEU A 221 -13.53 1.24 10.49
CA LEU A 221 -13.10 1.53 9.13
C LEU A 221 -12.08 2.65 9.18
N ALA A 222 -10.84 2.39 8.75
CA ALA A 222 -9.81 3.41 8.58
C ALA A 222 -9.83 3.92 7.14
N PHE A 223 -9.55 5.21 6.97
CA PHE A 223 -9.46 5.83 5.66
C PHE A 223 -8.50 7.03 5.61
N THR A 224 -7.84 7.23 4.47
CA THR A 224 -7.07 8.45 4.17
C THR A 224 -7.94 9.44 3.42
N ALA A 225 -7.89 10.71 3.82
CA ALA A 225 -8.64 11.80 3.19
C ALA A 225 -7.98 13.17 3.44
N ASP A 226 -8.26 14.17 2.62
CA ASP A 226 -7.67 15.52 2.75
C ASP A 226 -8.59 16.51 3.49
N PHE A 227 -9.56 16.00 4.26
CA PHE A 227 -10.69 16.77 4.83
C PHE A 227 -10.29 18.10 5.49
N ASP A 228 -9.26 18.10 6.36
CA ASP A 228 -8.83 19.30 7.08
C ASP A 228 -8.08 20.31 6.19
N LEU A 229 -7.42 19.85 5.12
CA LEU A 229 -6.55 20.66 4.27
C LEU A 229 -6.37 20.00 2.89
N GLU A 230 -6.78 20.72 1.85
CA GLU A 230 -6.77 20.27 0.45
C GLU A 230 -5.40 19.70 0.04
N GLY A 231 -5.40 18.51 -0.58
CA GLY A 231 -4.17 17.84 -1.03
C GLY A 231 -3.20 17.42 0.09
N SER A 232 -3.64 17.36 1.35
CA SER A 232 -2.82 16.92 2.50
C SER A 232 -3.53 15.81 3.28
N LEU A 233 -3.32 14.56 2.84
CA LEU A 233 -3.98 13.36 3.35
C LEU A 233 -3.72 13.14 4.85
N GLY A 234 -4.76 13.24 5.66
CA GLY A 234 -4.82 12.71 7.02
C GLY A 234 -5.39 11.30 7.04
N LEU A 235 -4.95 10.49 8.02
CA LEU A 235 -5.63 9.26 8.41
C LEU A 235 -6.75 9.55 9.42
N TYR A 236 -7.92 8.98 9.17
CA TYR A 236 -9.11 8.98 10.03
C TYR A 236 -9.60 7.55 10.25
N VAL A 237 -10.41 7.36 11.29
CA VAL A 237 -11.13 6.11 11.59
C VAL A 237 -12.57 6.45 11.96
N VAL A 238 -13.53 5.64 11.50
CA VAL A 238 -14.92 5.63 11.96
C VAL A 238 -15.25 4.29 12.61
N THR A 239 -15.95 4.31 13.74
CA THR A 239 -16.52 3.10 14.35
C THR A 239 -17.91 2.82 13.78
N LEU A 240 -18.22 1.57 13.43
CA LEU A 240 -19.51 1.24 12.83
C LEU A 240 -20.68 1.36 13.82
N ALA A 241 -20.41 1.13 15.11
CA ALA A 241 -21.39 1.12 16.19
C ALA A 241 -21.97 2.51 16.50
N THR A 242 -21.20 3.59 16.37
CA THR A 242 -21.69 4.96 16.63
C THR A 242 -21.63 5.88 15.41
N GLY A 243 -20.92 5.51 14.35
CA GLY A 243 -20.65 6.39 13.21
C GLY A 243 -19.70 7.56 13.52
N HIS A 244 -19.09 7.60 14.71
CA HIS A 244 -18.19 8.69 15.10
C HIS A 244 -16.85 8.62 14.34
N VAL A 245 -16.58 9.63 13.50
CA VAL A 245 -15.31 9.82 12.79
C VAL A 245 -14.29 10.50 13.70
N ARG A 246 -13.05 9.99 13.76
CA ARG A 246 -11.93 10.57 14.49
C ARG A 246 -10.66 10.61 13.62
N ARG A 247 -9.98 11.75 13.61
CA ARG A 247 -8.62 11.87 13.05
C ARG A 247 -7.63 11.07 13.91
N ILE A 248 -6.85 10.18 13.30
CA ILE A 248 -5.84 9.35 14.00
C ILE A 248 -4.43 9.92 13.81
N SER A 249 -4.09 10.38 12.60
CA SER A 249 -2.82 11.07 12.35
C SER A 249 -2.77 12.47 13.01
N PRO A 250 -1.58 13.09 13.24
CA PRO A 250 -1.42 14.33 14.03
C PRO A 250 -2.30 15.55 13.63
N ALA A 251 -1.80 16.47 12.81
CA ALA A 251 -2.57 17.60 12.26
C ALA A 251 -2.14 17.83 10.80
N ALA A 252 -3.05 18.26 9.94
CA ALA A 252 -2.74 18.50 8.53
C ALA A 252 -1.81 19.71 8.37
N GLN A 253 -0.83 19.57 7.47
CA GLN A 253 0.15 20.59 7.11
C GLN A 253 0.41 20.47 5.61
N ALA A 254 0.63 21.60 4.92
CA ALA A 254 0.78 21.61 3.47
C ALA A 254 1.94 20.71 3.00
N GLY A 255 1.70 19.90 1.97
CA GLY A 255 2.65 18.91 1.44
C GLY A 255 2.83 17.67 2.30
N ARG A 256 2.14 17.57 3.46
CA ARG A 256 2.34 16.49 4.45
C ARG A 256 1.18 15.52 4.44
N ASN A 257 1.49 14.26 4.20
CA ASN A 257 0.56 13.21 3.86
C ASN A 257 0.82 11.95 4.69
N VAL A 258 -0.25 11.27 5.08
CA VAL A 258 -0.22 9.81 5.30
C VAL A 258 -0.28 9.16 3.92
N THR A 259 0.68 8.28 3.63
CA THR A 259 0.84 7.65 2.31
C THR A 259 0.46 6.17 2.27
N GLY A 260 0.19 5.57 3.43
CA GLY A 260 -0.32 4.21 3.57
C GLY A 260 -0.51 3.78 5.02
N PHE A 261 -1.34 2.77 5.25
CA PHE A 261 -1.62 2.20 6.58
C PHE A 261 -1.90 0.69 6.54
N ALA A 262 -1.88 0.04 7.71
CA ALA A 262 -2.27 -1.34 7.90
C ALA A 262 -2.80 -1.60 9.33
N TRP A 263 -3.93 -2.31 9.44
CA TRP A 263 -4.46 -2.81 10.70
C TRP A 263 -3.69 -4.03 11.22
N SER A 264 -3.61 -4.15 12.54
CA SER A 264 -3.11 -5.33 13.24
C SER A 264 -4.07 -6.52 13.05
N MET A 265 -3.49 -7.71 12.89
CA MET A 265 -4.22 -9.00 12.84
C MET A 265 -4.58 -9.52 14.24
N GLY A 266 -5.04 -8.62 15.12
CA GLY A 266 -5.46 -8.94 16.49
C GLY A 266 -4.39 -8.80 17.58
N ILE A 267 -3.12 -8.52 17.26
CA ILE A 267 -2.03 -8.33 18.24
C ILE A 267 -1.32 -6.99 17.99
N PRO A 268 -1.39 -6.01 18.93
CA PRO A 268 -1.86 -6.13 20.31
C PRO A 268 -3.38 -6.15 20.48
N SER A 269 -4.13 -5.62 19.49
CA SER A 269 -5.59 -5.74 19.38
C SER A 269 -6.00 -5.58 17.91
N ALA A 270 -7.24 -5.92 17.55
CA ALA A 270 -7.78 -5.61 16.22
C ALA A 270 -8.01 -4.11 15.99
N ALA A 271 -8.09 -3.33 17.09
CA ALA A 271 -8.21 -1.88 17.10
C ALA A 271 -6.83 -1.16 17.06
N HIS A 272 -5.76 -1.83 16.63
CA HIS A 272 -4.42 -1.24 16.54
C HIS A 272 -4.00 -1.07 15.06
N LEU A 273 -3.38 0.06 14.75
CA LEU A 273 -3.07 0.47 13.38
C LEU A 273 -1.65 1.04 13.27
N ALA A 274 -0.96 0.69 12.18
CA ALA A 274 0.31 1.29 11.77
C ALA A 274 0.14 2.14 10.50
N PHE A 275 0.85 3.27 10.39
CA PHE A 275 0.76 4.16 9.23
C PHE A 275 2.08 4.86 8.91
N ALA A 276 2.33 5.13 7.63
CA ALA A 276 3.55 5.74 7.12
C ALA A 276 3.27 7.06 6.38
N GLY A 277 4.19 8.03 6.46
CA GLY A 277 4.06 9.31 5.73
C GLY A 277 5.07 10.38 6.12
N ASN A 278 5.15 11.46 5.35
CA ASN A 278 6.11 12.58 5.54
C ASN A 278 5.65 13.61 6.59
N ILE A 279 5.14 13.11 7.71
CA ILE A 279 4.28 13.85 8.65
C ILE A 279 5.06 14.94 9.40
N ASN A 280 6.17 14.62 10.08
CA ASN A 280 6.98 15.66 10.73
C ASN A 280 7.90 16.36 9.73
N THR A 281 8.51 15.63 8.79
CA THR A 281 9.51 16.16 7.83
C THR A 281 9.17 15.76 6.40
N GLU A 282 9.17 16.73 5.48
CA GLU A 282 8.65 16.60 4.11
C GLU A 282 9.36 15.55 3.26
N SER A 283 10.67 15.40 3.47
CA SER A 283 11.56 14.48 2.74
C SER A 283 11.77 13.14 3.45
N VAL A 284 11.10 12.88 4.57
CA VAL A 284 11.34 11.69 5.42
C VAL A 284 10.01 11.03 5.77
N HIS A 285 9.73 9.89 5.15
CA HIS A 285 8.56 9.08 5.49
C HIS A 285 8.82 8.30 6.79
N GLU A 286 8.08 8.63 7.84
CA GLU A 286 8.19 8.03 9.17
C GLU A 286 7.11 6.96 9.37
N LEU A 287 7.37 5.96 10.21
CA LEU A 287 6.40 4.95 10.65
C LEU A 287 5.80 5.33 12.02
N TRP A 288 4.48 5.25 12.11
CA TRP A 288 3.69 5.60 13.29
C TRP A 288 2.76 4.45 13.70
N SER A 289 2.33 4.47 14.95
CA SER A 289 1.53 3.44 15.61
C SER A 289 0.43 4.07 16.49
N ALA A 290 -0.79 3.52 16.46
CA ALA A 290 -1.94 4.04 17.21
C ALA A 290 -2.94 2.95 17.62
N ALA A 291 -3.49 3.06 18.83
CA ALA A 291 -4.61 2.25 19.33
C ALA A 291 -5.92 3.05 19.23
N VAL A 292 -6.81 2.67 18.30
CA VAL A 292 -7.97 3.49 17.87
C VAL A 292 -9.16 3.43 18.83
N ASP A 293 -9.19 2.43 19.71
CA ASP A 293 -10.11 2.28 20.83
C ASP A 293 -9.79 3.23 22.00
N THR A 294 -8.58 3.79 22.04
CA THR A 294 -8.15 4.76 23.07
C THR A 294 -8.08 6.20 22.56
N MET A 295 -8.25 7.17 23.45
CA MET A 295 -7.99 8.59 23.17
C MET A 295 -6.49 8.96 23.22
N THR A 296 -5.58 8.00 23.04
CA THR A 296 -4.14 8.29 22.95
C THR A 296 -3.78 8.87 21.59
N SER A 297 -2.78 9.75 21.56
CA SER A 297 -2.17 10.25 20.33
C SER A 297 -1.32 9.17 19.65
N PRO A 298 -1.18 9.20 18.32
CA PRO A 298 -0.26 8.30 17.62
C PRO A 298 1.19 8.53 18.05
N THR A 299 1.97 7.46 18.12
CA THR A 299 3.40 7.51 18.48
C THR A 299 4.26 7.25 17.23
N PRO A 300 5.28 8.08 16.94
CA PRO A 300 6.24 7.81 15.88
C PRO A 300 7.24 6.74 16.36
N ILE A 301 7.25 5.58 15.70
CA ILE A 301 8.05 4.40 16.10
C ILE A 301 9.28 4.16 15.22
N VAL A 302 9.30 4.66 13.99
CA VAL A 302 10.52 4.77 13.17
C VAL A 302 10.55 6.17 12.54
N SER A 303 11.43 7.02 13.06
CA SER A 303 11.40 8.48 12.85
C SER A 303 12.79 9.03 12.54
N LEU A 304 12.89 10.36 12.39
CA LEU A 304 14.14 11.09 12.07
C LEU A 304 15.42 10.60 12.79
N PRO A 305 15.42 10.19 14.09
CA PRO A 305 16.62 9.68 14.77
C PRO A 305 17.14 8.31 14.25
N VAL A 306 16.29 7.54 13.55
CA VAL A 306 16.63 6.27 12.90
C VAL A 306 16.86 6.45 11.40
N LEU A 307 16.06 7.31 10.77
CA LEU A 307 16.04 7.52 9.31
C LEU A 307 17.06 8.56 8.81
N GLY A 308 17.54 9.45 9.67
CA GLY A 308 18.26 10.64 9.22
C GLY A 308 17.37 11.54 8.35
N THR A 309 17.96 12.26 7.39
CA THR A 309 17.27 13.29 6.59
C THR A 309 16.95 12.87 5.14
N GLN A 310 17.38 11.69 4.70
CA GLN A 310 17.30 11.23 3.30
C GLN A 310 16.72 9.82 3.13
N ALA A 311 16.48 9.08 4.22
CA ALA A 311 15.83 7.78 4.16
C ALA A 311 14.37 7.86 4.63
N GLY A 312 13.59 6.82 4.34
CA GLY A 312 12.20 6.75 4.75
C GLY A 312 11.67 5.34 4.85
N VAL A 313 10.36 5.26 5.08
CA VAL A 313 9.56 4.04 5.11
C VAL A 313 8.58 4.07 3.93
N ARG A 314 8.56 3.03 3.08
CA ARG A 314 7.55 2.93 2.00
C ARG A 314 6.15 2.71 2.58
N LYS A 315 5.12 3.10 1.81
CA LYS A 315 3.71 3.01 2.20
C LYS A 315 3.21 1.59 2.51
N ASP A 316 3.91 0.57 2.04
CA ASP A 316 3.52 -0.83 2.18
C ASP A 316 3.89 -1.34 3.57
N LEU A 317 2.85 -1.53 4.38
CA LEU A 317 2.94 -2.05 5.73
C LEU A 317 2.19 -3.38 5.83
N GLY A 318 2.77 -4.31 6.59
CA GLY A 318 2.13 -5.55 6.98
C GLY A 318 2.28 -5.77 8.48
N TRP A 319 1.62 -6.80 9.01
CA TRP A 319 1.78 -7.28 10.37
C TRP A 319 2.10 -8.78 10.33
N ASP A 320 2.84 -9.31 11.31
CA ASP A 320 3.05 -10.76 11.46
C ASP A 320 2.24 -11.36 12.62
N SER A 321 2.29 -12.69 12.71
CA SER A 321 1.72 -13.54 13.78
C SER A 321 2.14 -13.14 15.21
N GLN A 322 3.17 -12.29 15.36
CA GLN A 322 3.72 -11.85 16.64
C GLN A 322 3.41 -10.39 16.95
N GLY A 323 2.57 -9.72 16.15
CA GLY A 323 2.19 -8.32 16.37
C GLY A 323 3.34 -7.33 16.14
N ARG A 324 4.27 -7.65 15.23
CA ARG A 324 5.26 -6.71 14.70
C ARG A 324 4.79 -6.16 13.36
N ILE A 325 5.16 -4.91 13.10
CA ILE A 325 4.88 -4.21 11.85
C ILE A 325 6.06 -4.45 10.90
N LEU A 326 5.77 -4.93 9.70
CA LEU A 326 6.73 -5.12 8.61
C LEU A 326 6.68 -3.95 7.65
N PHE A 327 7.85 -3.48 7.22
CA PHE A 327 7.98 -2.30 6.37
C PHE A 327 9.26 -2.34 5.53
N ARG A 328 9.29 -1.59 4.42
CA ARG A 328 10.50 -1.41 3.60
C ARG A 328 11.16 -0.08 3.93
N SER A 329 12.48 -0.08 4.13
CA SER A 329 13.26 1.15 4.41
C SER A 329 14.66 1.09 3.82
N ASN A 330 15.24 2.26 3.55
CA ASN A 330 16.59 2.46 2.99
C ASN A 330 17.57 3.12 4.00
N HIS A 331 17.26 3.15 5.31
CA HIS A 331 18.06 3.93 6.28
C HIS A 331 19.47 3.40 6.57
N GLU A 332 19.73 2.10 6.42
CA GLU A 332 21.11 1.56 6.44
C GLU A 332 21.81 1.64 5.07
N ASN A 333 21.06 1.82 3.98
CA ASN A 333 21.58 1.82 2.61
C ASN A 333 20.73 2.72 1.71
N PRO A 334 21.10 4.00 1.50
CA PRO A 334 20.35 4.91 0.64
C PRO A 334 20.17 4.42 -0.81
N GLN A 335 20.97 3.44 -1.26
CA GLN A 335 20.96 2.88 -2.61
C GLN A 335 20.09 1.62 -2.76
N GLY A 336 19.39 1.16 -1.72
CA GLY A 336 18.56 -0.05 -1.82
C GLY A 336 17.66 -0.27 -0.61
N TRP A 337 16.46 -0.77 -0.88
CA TRP A 337 15.46 -1.05 0.15
C TRP A 337 15.75 -2.38 0.84
N SER A 338 15.63 -2.42 2.16
CA SER A 338 15.64 -3.64 2.98
C SER A 338 14.30 -3.82 3.66
N LEU A 339 13.94 -5.08 3.94
CA LEU A 339 12.75 -5.43 4.72
C LEU A 339 13.08 -5.40 6.22
N TYR A 340 12.30 -4.66 6.98
CA TYR A 340 12.44 -4.49 8.42
C TYR A 340 11.18 -4.94 9.15
N ARG A 341 11.33 -5.21 10.44
CA ARG A 341 10.22 -5.35 11.38
C ARG A 341 10.50 -4.58 12.69
N VAL A 342 9.43 -4.20 13.37
CA VAL A 342 9.46 -3.50 14.67
C VAL A 342 8.21 -3.85 15.48
N HIS A 343 8.29 -3.86 16.81
CA HIS A 343 7.08 -3.96 17.64
C HIS A 343 6.24 -2.66 17.57
N HIS A 344 4.95 -2.77 17.87
CA HIS A 344 4.01 -1.64 17.82
C HIS A 344 4.32 -0.49 18.80
N ASP A 345 5.23 -0.69 19.76
CA ASP A 345 5.75 0.30 20.70
C ASP A 345 7.08 0.95 20.24
N GLY A 346 7.63 0.52 19.11
CA GLY A 346 8.95 0.93 18.61
C GLY A 346 10.13 0.10 19.11
N ALA A 347 9.89 -0.95 19.92
CA ALA A 347 10.96 -1.84 20.37
C ALA A 347 11.46 -2.77 19.25
N ALA A 348 12.74 -3.12 19.34
CA ALA A 348 13.44 -4.08 18.47
C ALA A 348 13.21 -3.86 16.95
N ILE A 349 13.55 -2.66 16.47
CA ILE A 349 13.75 -2.42 15.03
C ILE A 349 14.89 -3.32 14.55
N GLU A 350 14.61 -4.24 13.62
CA GLU A 350 15.61 -5.11 13.01
C GLU A 350 15.28 -5.40 11.53
N LYS A 351 16.29 -5.71 10.72
CA LYS A 351 16.07 -6.36 9.43
C LYS A 351 15.43 -7.71 9.66
N VAL A 352 14.48 -8.09 8.81
CA VAL A 352 13.83 -9.41 8.92
C VAL A 352 14.90 -10.50 8.71
N PRO A 353 15.11 -11.45 9.67
CA PRO A 353 16.09 -12.51 9.53
C PRO A 353 15.90 -13.30 8.23
N GLY A 354 16.99 -13.63 7.53
CA GLY A 354 16.93 -14.33 6.25
C GLY A 354 16.48 -13.51 5.03
N SER A 355 16.03 -12.25 5.18
CA SER A 355 15.70 -11.38 4.04
C SER A 355 16.90 -10.60 3.48
N SER A 356 18.06 -10.65 4.13
CA SER A 356 19.30 -10.05 3.62
C SER A 356 19.95 -11.01 2.62
N LEU A 357 19.90 -10.66 1.34
CA LEU A 357 20.37 -11.49 0.22
C LEU A 357 21.47 -10.78 -0.57
N ASP A 358 22.36 -11.56 -1.20
CA ASP A 358 23.37 -11.06 -2.12
C ASP A 358 22.88 -11.04 -3.58
N SER A 359 23.49 -10.18 -4.38
CA SER A 359 23.25 -9.96 -5.81
C SER A 359 24.57 -9.77 -6.57
N THR A 360 24.55 -9.84 -7.90
CA THR A 360 25.71 -9.63 -8.78
C THR A 360 26.38 -8.25 -8.63
N THR A 361 25.69 -7.26 -8.03
CA THR A 361 26.20 -5.90 -7.81
C THR A 361 26.41 -5.52 -6.33
N GLY A 362 26.21 -6.44 -5.39
CA GLY A 362 26.30 -6.17 -3.94
C GLY A 362 25.12 -6.74 -3.16
N VAL A 363 24.71 -6.06 -2.09
CA VAL A 363 23.50 -6.44 -1.33
C VAL A 363 22.26 -6.23 -2.21
N ALA A 364 21.36 -7.21 -2.25
CA ALA A 364 20.11 -7.12 -3.01
C ALA A 364 19.15 -6.10 -2.39
N THR A 365 18.41 -5.37 -3.23
CA THR A 365 17.31 -4.52 -2.82
C THR A 365 15.98 -5.29 -2.87
N ILE A 366 15.09 -5.00 -1.92
CA ILE A 366 13.78 -5.63 -1.77
C ILE A 366 12.71 -4.83 -2.53
N GLY A 367 12.01 -5.50 -3.44
CA GLY A 367 10.83 -4.98 -4.14
C GLY A 367 9.58 -5.07 -3.26
N SER A 368 8.43 -5.40 -3.85
CA SER A 368 7.16 -5.65 -3.13
C SER A 368 7.24 -6.81 -2.12
N PHE A 369 6.32 -6.82 -1.15
CA PHE A 369 6.13 -7.94 -0.21
C PHE A 369 4.64 -8.18 0.10
N GLY A 370 4.34 -9.26 0.82
CA GLY A 370 3.02 -9.60 1.33
C GLY A 370 3.11 -10.70 2.40
N VAL A 371 2.22 -10.67 3.39
CA VAL A 371 2.20 -11.61 4.52
C VAL A 371 1.03 -12.60 4.35
N SER A 372 1.23 -13.86 4.75
CA SER A 372 0.18 -14.88 4.70
C SER A 372 -1.01 -14.57 5.63
N PRO A 373 -2.21 -15.14 5.38
CA PRO A 373 -3.43 -14.82 6.15
C PRO A 373 -3.38 -15.17 7.64
N ASP A 374 -2.41 -15.98 8.07
CA ASP A 374 -2.11 -16.39 9.45
C ASP A 374 -0.97 -15.55 10.10
N GLY A 375 -0.32 -14.67 9.33
CA GLY A 375 0.83 -13.88 9.75
C GLY A 375 2.16 -14.62 9.86
N ALA A 376 2.21 -15.94 9.61
CA ALA A 376 3.38 -16.77 9.89
C ALA A 376 4.40 -16.85 8.73
N ASN A 377 4.10 -16.30 7.56
CA ASN A 377 4.98 -16.33 6.40
C ASN A 377 5.00 -14.99 5.67
N VAL A 378 6.17 -14.62 5.15
CA VAL A 378 6.38 -13.38 4.39
C VAL A 378 6.92 -13.75 3.00
N ALA A 379 6.16 -13.41 1.98
CA ALA A 379 6.63 -13.41 0.61
C ALA A 379 7.21 -12.03 0.28
N PHE A 380 8.37 -11.96 -0.38
CA PHE A 380 8.99 -10.70 -0.80
C PHE A 380 9.73 -10.87 -2.12
N SER A 381 9.81 -9.82 -2.93
CA SER A 381 10.63 -9.80 -4.14
C SER A 381 12.00 -9.17 -3.87
N ALA A 382 13.06 -9.66 -4.53
CA ALA A 382 14.42 -9.11 -4.39
C ALA A 382 15.25 -9.36 -5.66
N ASN A 383 16.14 -8.44 -6.04
CA ASN A 383 17.05 -8.61 -7.18
C ASN A 383 18.24 -9.54 -6.89
N SER A 384 17.94 -10.72 -6.34
CA SER A 384 18.86 -11.79 -6.02
C SER A 384 18.54 -13.03 -6.89
N PRO A 385 19.54 -13.83 -7.29
CA PRO A 385 20.98 -13.54 -7.21
C PRO A 385 21.47 -12.57 -8.30
N ASP A 386 20.58 -12.08 -9.16
CA ASP A 386 20.91 -11.25 -10.33
C ASP A 386 20.29 -9.86 -10.21
N ALA A 387 21.12 -8.83 -10.29
CA ALA A 387 20.72 -7.44 -10.08
C ALA A 387 19.63 -6.94 -11.05
N MET A 388 19.47 -7.58 -12.21
CA MET A 388 18.48 -7.23 -13.24
C MET A 388 17.21 -8.11 -13.21
N VAL A 389 17.11 -9.06 -12.27
CA VAL A 389 15.91 -9.92 -12.14
C VAL A 389 15.45 -9.98 -10.69
N PHE A 390 14.34 -9.29 -10.38
CA PHE A 390 13.66 -9.47 -9.11
C PHE A 390 12.96 -10.82 -9.09
N ASN A 391 13.23 -11.59 -8.04
CA ASN A 391 12.65 -12.90 -7.81
C ASN A 391 11.84 -12.89 -6.52
N VAL A 392 10.73 -13.63 -6.48
CA VAL A 392 9.94 -13.86 -5.27
C VAL A 392 10.63 -14.90 -4.40
N TYR A 393 10.76 -14.58 -3.12
CA TYR A 393 11.26 -15.40 -2.03
C TYR A 393 10.17 -15.58 -0.98
N LEU A 394 10.27 -16.67 -0.21
CA LEU A 394 9.43 -16.98 0.93
C LEU A 394 10.29 -17.13 2.18
N LEU A 395 9.93 -16.41 3.24
CA LEU A 395 10.42 -16.65 4.59
C LEU A 395 9.27 -17.16 5.45
N SER A 396 9.49 -18.25 6.17
CA SER A 396 8.54 -18.80 7.15
C SER A 396 8.98 -18.51 8.57
N GLU A 397 8.04 -18.42 9.51
CA GLU A 397 8.32 -18.20 10.92
C GLU A 397 9.29 -19.25 11.48
N GLY A 398 10.26 -18.79 12.29
CA GLY A 398 11.32 -19.64 12.82
C GLY A 398 12.32 -20.15 11.78
N LYS A 399 12.47 -19.47 10.62
CA LYS A 399 13.55 -19.65 9.65
C LYS A 399 14.38 -18.38 9.55
N ASP A 400 15.69 -18.56 9.38
CA ASP A 400 16.67 -17.49 9.17
C ASP A 400 17.22 -17.48 7.72
N GLU A 401 16.60 -18.24 6.81
CA GLU A 401 16.94 -18.34 5.38
C GLU A 401 15.67 -18.29 4.52
N ALA A 402 15.64 -17.42 3.50
CA ALA A 402 14.50 -17.30 2.59
C ALA A 402 14.62 -18.23 1.36
N ARG A 403 13.54 -18.95 1.04
CA ARG A 403 13.44 -19.87 -0.10
C ARG A 403 13.04 -19.12 -1.36
N ARG A 404 13.90 -19.07 -2.40
CA ARG A 404 13.54 -18.51 -3.72
C ARG A 404 12.42 -19.35 -4.36
N LEU A 405 11.24 -18.73 -4.50
CA LEU A 405 10.08 -19.32 -5.18
C LEU A 405 10.18 -19.17 -6.69
N SER A 406 10.38 -17.97 -7.23
CA SER A 406 10.39 -17.75 -8.67
C SER A 406 11.70 -18.24 -9.29
N GLN A 407 11.68 -19.47 -9.81
CA GLN A 407 12.79 -20.07 -10.56
C GLN A 407 12.41 -20.22 -12.04
N LEU A 408 11.90 -19.11 -12.60
CA LEU A 408 11.42 -19.00 -13.98
C LEU A 408 12.59 -18.81 -14.98
N PRO A 409 12.44 -19.26 -16.24
CA PRO A 409 13.45 -19.14 -17.28
C PRO A 409 13.47 -17.73 -17.92
N VAL A 410 13.64 -16.68 -17.11
CA VAL A 410 13.50 -15.28 -17.54
C VAL A 410 14.53 -14.87 -18.60
N LEU A 411 14.04 -14.37 -19.74
CA LEU A 411 14.81 -13.90 -20.89
C LEU A 411 15.21 -12.43 -20.73
N LYS A 412 16.32 -12.22 -20.03
CA LYS A 412 16.91 -10.90 -19.75
C LYS A 412 17.17 -10.10 -21.02
N LYS A 413 16.79 -8.82 -21.01
CA LYS A 413 17.22 -7.80 -21.98
C LYS A 413 18.35 -6.96 -21.34
N PRO A 414 19.44 -6.62 -22.05
CA PRO A 414 20.52 -5.83 -21.47
C PRO A 414 20.06 -4.44 -21.06
N GLY A 415 20.29 -4.07 -19.79
CA GLY A 415 20.01 -2.72 -19.26
C GLY A 415 18.59 -2.50 -18.73
N THR A 416 17.69 -3.50 -18.80
CA THR A 416 16.37 -3.42 -18.17
C THR A 416 16.21 -4.45 -17.06
N VAL A 417 15.33 -4.13 -16.10
CA VAL A 417 15.02 -4.96 -14.93
C VAL A 417 13.70 -5.66 -15.20
N SER A 418 13.58 -6.95 -14.85
CA SER A 418 12.28 -7.65 -14.84
C SER A 418 11.98 -8.25 -13.47
N GLY A 419 10.73 -8.22 -13.04
CA GLY A 419 10.30 -8.51 -11.69
C GLY A 419 8.78 -8.46 -11.46
N PRO A 420 8.35 -8.80 -10.24
CA PRO A 420 7.09 -8.31 -9.70
C PRO A 420 7.11 -6.78 -9.59
N SER A 421 5.98 -6.14 -9.88
CA SER A 421 5.74 -4.72 -9.59
C SER A 421 6.05 -4.39 -8.12
N PHE A 422 6.57 -3.19 -7.85
CA PHE A 422 6.91 -2.74 -6.50
C PHE A 422 5.81 -1.92 -5.83
N GLY A 423 4.81 -1.45 -6.59
CA GLY A 423 3.63 -0.76 -6.08
C GLY A 423 2.49 -1.72 -5.74
N ASP A 424 2.48 -2.91 -6.35
CA ASP A 424 1.50 -3.96 -6.10
C ASP A 424 2.01 -4.92 -5.00
N ARG A 425 1.13 -5.32 -4.07
CA ARG A 425 1.49 -6.28 -3.01
C ARG A 425 1.57 -7.71 -3.57
N ILE A 426 2.33 -8.57 -2.90
CA ILE A 426 2.28 -10.02 -3.18
C ILE A 426 1.02 -10.58 -2.54
N ALA A 427 0.01 -10.89 -3.35
CA ALA A 427 -1.27 -11.42 -2.89
C ALA A 427 -1.12 -12.88 -2.45
N TRP A 428 -1.90 -13.28 -1.45
CA TRP A 428 -2.00 -14.65 -0.92
C TRP A 428 -3.43 -15.15 -1.08
N SER A 429 -3.60 -16.44 -1.37
CA SER A 429 -4.91 -17.11 -1.25
C SER A 429 -5.29 -17.26 0.23
N ALA A 430 -6.59 -17.35 0.54
CA ALA A 430 -7.09 -17.40 1.91
C ALA A 430 -6.62 -18.64 2.71
N ASP A 431 -6.30 -19.73 2.01
CA ASP A 431 -5.73 -20.98 2.52
C ASP A 431 -4.19 -20.97 2.65
N GLY A 432 -3.52 -19.99 2.04
CA GLY A 432 -2.06 -19.92 1.95
C GLY A 432 -1.39 -20.89 0.97
N GLU A 433 -2.14 -21.63 0.13
CA GLU A 433 -1.57 -22.57 -0.85
C GLU A 433 -0.97 -21.87 -2.08
N TRP A 434 -1.36 -20.61 -2.34
CA TRP A 434 -0.94 -19.83 -3.51
C TRP A 434 -0.52 -18.39 -3.16
N LEU A 435 0.45 -17.91 -3.93
CA LEU A 435 0.73 -16.49 -4.12
C LEU A 435 0.28 -16.07 -5.51
N ALA A 436 -0.09 -14.80 -5.68
CA ALA A 436 -0.21 -14.16 -6.98
C ALA A 436 0.60 -12.86 -7.03
N VAL A 437 1.24 -12.58 -8.18
CA VAL A 437 2.01 -11.36 -8.43
C VAL A 437 1.75 -10.81 -9.84
N ILE A 438 1.73 -9.49 -9.93
CA ILE A 438 1.77 -8.72 -11.17
C ILE A 438 3.24 -8.55 -11.56
N ALA A 439 3.68 -9.09 -12.68
CA ALA A 439 5.10 -9.11 -13.07
C ALA A 439 5.33 -9.01 -14.58
N ASP A 440 6.42 -8.38 -15.02
CA ASP A 440 6.82 -8.28 -16.44
C ASP A 440 7.70 -9.45 -16.91
N TRP A 441 7.94 -10.48 -16.07
CA TRP A 441 8.89 -11.57 -16.35
C TRP A 441 8.75 -12.19 -17.75
N ARG A 442 9.66 -11.81 -18.64
CA ARG A 442 9.71 -12.25 -20.04
C ARG A 442 10.14 -13.71 -20.12
N LEU A 443 9.26 -14.59 -20.59
CA LEU A 443 9.50 -16.04 -20.71
C LEU A 443 9.77 -16.48 -22.16
N ALA A 444 9.23 -15.75 -23.14
CA ALA A 444 9.41 -15.99 -24.57
C ALA A 444 9.97 -14.74 -25.27
N SER A 445 10.66 -14.91 -26.40
CA SER A 445 11.25 -13.77 -27.13
C SER A 445 10.21 -12.86 -27.82
N SER A 446 8.95 -13.30 -27.84
CA SER A 446 7.77 -12.52 -28.23
C SER A 446 7.27 -11.57 -27.15
N ASP A 447 7.67 -11.79 -25.90
CA ASP A 447 7.21 -10.99 -24.77
C ASP A 447 7.90 -9.63 -24.83
N LEU A 448 7.14 -8.55 -24.69
CA LEU A 448 7.69 -7.20 -24.59
C LEU A 448 8.24 -6.95 -23.18
N ASP A 449 9.08 -5.93 -23.04
CA ASP A 449 9.33 -5.32 -21.72
C ASP A 449 8.07 -4.58 -21.25
N ASP A 450 8.03 -4.25 -19.96
CA ASP A 450 7.02 -3.38 -19.34
C ASP A 450 5.58 -3.89 -19.51
N ARG A 451 5.44 -5.21 -19.74
CA ARG A 451 4.17 -5.92 -19.96
C ARG A 451 3.83 -6.81 -18.76
N TYR A 452 3.16 -6.21 -17.80
CA TYR A 452 2.73 -6.86 -16.58
C TYR A 452 1.65 -7.93 -16.85
N SER A 453 1.96 -9.16 -16.47
CA SER A 453 1.08 -10.33 -16.55
C SER A 453 0.81 -10.90 -15.15
N ALA A 454 -0.24 -11.70 -15.00
CA ALA A 454 -0.53 -12.39 -13.74
C ALA A 454 0.28 -13.69 -13.64
N PHE A 455 1.01 -13.85 -12.53
CA PHE A 455 1.73 -15.07 -12.19
C PHE A 455 1.28 -15.62 -10.85
N VAL A 456 1.26 -16.94 -10.72
CA VAL A 456 1.05 -17.64 -9.43
C VAL A 456 2.25 -18.50 -9.04
N LEU A 457 2.47 -18.64 -7.73
CA LEU A 457 3.55 -19.44 -7.14
C LEU A 457 3.02 -20.22 -5.93
N SER A 458 3.60 -21.37 -5.60
CA SER A 458 3.18 -22.16 -4.44
C SER A 458 4.15 -22.01 -3.25
N PRO A 459 3.70 -21.55 -2.07
CA PRO A 459 4.49 -21.48 -0.84
C PRO A 459 4.95 -22.83 -0.30
N THR A 460 4.28 -23.93 -0.67
CA THR A 460 4.62 -25.31 -0.25
C THR A 460 5.28 -26.13 -1.36
N GLY A 461 4.94 -25.85 -2.63
CA GLY A 461 5.39 -26.60 -3.80
C GLY A 461 6.83 -26.32 -4.27
N ALA A 462 7.20 -26.99 -5.36
CA ALA A 462 8.48 -26.79 -6.04
C ALA A 462 8.63 -25.33 -6.52
N ALA A 463 9.87 -24.85 -6.56
CA ALA A 463 10.17 -23.52 -7.07
C ALA A 463 9.97 -23.45 -8.59
N GLY A 464 9.47 -22.32 -9.08
CA GLY A 464 8.94 -22.12 -10.42
C GLY A 464 7.85 -21.05 -10.39
N GLY A 465 6.77 -21.28 -11.11
CA GLY A 465 5.58 -20.42 -11.15
C GLY A 465 4.85 -20.56 -12.49
N THR A 466 3.57 -20.20 -12.52
CA THR A 466 2.75 -20.24 -13.73
C THR A 466 2.38 -18.81 -14.11
N ARG A 467 2.73 -18.35 -15.32
CA ARG A 467 2.08 -17.17 -15.91
C ARG A 467 0.69 -17.62 -16.33
N VAL A 468 -0.34 -17.30 -15.55
CA VAL A 468 -1.67 -17.91 -15.76
C VAL A 468 -2.40 -17.28 -16.94
N ILE A 469 -2.20 -15.98 -17.19
CA ILE A 469 -2.83 -15.24 -18.28
C ILE A 469 -1.77 -14.70 -19.25
N GLY A 470 -1.90 -15.04 -20.54
CA GLY A 470 -0.91 -14.73 -21.57
C GLY A 470 -1.25 -13.45 -22.33
N VAL A 471 -0.66 -12.32 -21.93
CA VAL A 471 -0.97 -10.99 -22.52
C VAL A 471 -0.30 -10.82 -23.89
N SER A 472 -1.00 -11.21 -24.96
CA SER A 472 -0.45 -11.25 -26.32
C SER A 472 -1.37 -10.61 -27.37
N GLY A 473 -0.80 -10.16 -28.49
CA GLY A 473 -1.53 -9.58 -29.63
C GLY A 473 -2.01 -8.13 -29.47
N VAL A 474 -2.22 -7.66 -28.24
CA VAL A 474 -2.63 -6.29 -27.91
C VAL A 474 -1.40 -5.43 -27.55
N GLU A 475 -1.35 -4.17 -27.98
CA GLU A 475 -0.37 -3.15 -27.55
C GLU A 475 -0.87 -2.48 -26.25
N GLY A 476 0.01 -1.93 -25.40
CA GLY A 476 -0.38 -1.29 -24.12
C GLY A 476 -0.91 -2.21 -23.00
N ALA A 477 -1.55 -3.32 -23.35
CA ALA A 477 -2.21 -4.28 -22.44
C ALA A 477 -1.36 -4.74 -21.24
N ASN A 478 -1.95 -4.63 -20.04
CA ASN A 478 -1.33 -4.84 -18.74
C ASN A 478 -2.32 -5.36 -17.67
N VAL A 479 -1.84 -6.22 -16.78
CA VAL A 479 -2.56 -6.55 -15.53
C VAL A 479 -2.38 -5.39 -14.53
N ARG A 480 -3.50 -4.91 -13.98
CA ARG A 480 -3.55 -3.76 -13.05
C ARG A 480 -3.98 -4.12 -11.62
N GLN A 481 -4.67 -5.23 -11.40
CA GLN A 481 -5.01 -5.72 -10.04
C GLN A 481 -5.19 -7.25 -10.01
N LEU A 482 -4.94 -7.87 -8.86
CA LEU A 482 -5.13 -9.30 -8.58
C LEU A 482 -5.84 -9.48 -7.25
N HIS A 483 -6.82 -10.39 -7.19
CA HIS A 483 -7.55 -10.74 -5.97
C HIS A 483 -7.90 -12.23 -6.01
N PHE A 484 -7.64 -12.98 -4.93
CA PHE A 484 -8.10 -14.37 -4.84
C PHE A 484 -9.57 -14.39 -4.38
N LEU A 485 -10.43 -15.06 -5.15
CA LEU A 485 -11.76 -15.41 -4.68
C LEU A 485 -11.65 -16.30 -3.43
N SER A 486 -12.69 -16.34 -2.60
CA SER A 486 -12.70 -17.15 -1.38
C SER A 486 -12.51 -18.65 -1.64
N ASP A 487 -12.82 -19.15 -2.84
CA ASP A 487 -12.56 -20.53 -3.29
C ASP A 487 -11.19 -20.79 -3.94
N GLY A 488 -10.26 -19.84 -3.82
CA GLY A 488 -8.87 -19.97 -4.28
C GLY A 488 -8.66 -19.71 -5.77
N ARG A 489 -9.71 -19.46 -6.56
CA ARG A 489 -9.57 -18.96 -7.95
C ARG A 489 -9.06 -17.52 -7.97
N LEU A 490 -8.46 -17.08 -9.08
CA LEU A 490 -7.84 -15.76 -9.17
C LEU A 490 -8.64 -14.83 -10.08
N ALA A 491 -9.16 -13.74 -9.51
CA ALA A 491 -9.68 -12.60 -10.25
C ALA A 491 -8.53 -11.68 -10.68
N VAL A 492 -8.60 -11.23 -11.94
CA VAL A 492 -7.58 -10.41 -12.60
C VAL A 492 -8.28 -9.21 -13.26
N ARG A 493 -7.82 -8.00 -12.96
CA ARG A 493 -8.24 -6.77 -13.66
C ARG A 493 -7.15 -6.34 -14.64
N GLY A 494 -7.50 -6.01 -15.87
CA GLY A 494 -6.55 -5.50 -16.87
C GLY A 494 -7.17 -5.20 -18.23
N ASP A 495 -6.41 -4.54 -19.10
CA ASP A 495 -6.78 -4.18 -20.47
C ASP A 495 -6.28 -5.23 -21.48
N LEU A 496 -6.62 -6.49 -21.20
CA LEU A 496 -5.94 -7.67 -21.76
C LEU A 496 -6.44 -8.13 -23.14
N VAL A 497 -7.48 -7.48 -23.67
CA VAL A 497 -8.09 -7.79 -24.98
C VAL A 497 -8.17 -6.55 -25.87
N SER A 498 -8.50 -5.41 -25.26
CA SER A 498 -8.55 -4.09 -25.90
C SER A 498 -7.71 -3.14 -25.04
N ASP A 499 -6.76 -2.47 -25.66
CA ASP A 499 -5.94 -1.43 -25.02
C ASP A 499 -6.81 -0.33 -24.40
N ASN A 500 -6.47 0.13 -23.19
CA ASN A 500 -7.23 1.14 -22.44
C ASN A 500 -8.73 0.79 -22.23
N VAL A 501 -9.06 -0.50 -22.05
CA VAL A 501 -10.40 -0.97 -21.65
C VAL A 501 -10.27 -2.06 -20.60
N PHE A 502 -10.53 -1.72 -19.34
CA PHE A 502 -10.28 -2.58 -18.19
C PHE A 502 -11.44 -3.54 -17.91
N GLU A 503 -11.18 -4.82 -18.16
CA GLU A 503 -12.13 -5.92 -17.97
C GLU A 503 -11.76 -6.77 -16.73
N LEU A 504 -12.70 -7.60 -16.28
CA LEU A 504 -12.49 -8.58 -15.20
C LEU A 504 -12.41 -9.99 -15.78
N PHE A 505 -11.35 -10.72 -15.42
CA PHE A 505 -11.08 -12.10 -15.85
C PHE A 505 -11.01 -13.02 -14.64
N ILE A 506 -11.53 -14.25 -14.74
CA ILE A 506 -11.50 -15.25 -13.66
C ILE A 506 -10.69 -16.47 -14.10
N VAL A 507 -9.49 -16.61 -13.56
CA VAL A 507 -8.64 -17.78 -13.77
C VAL A 507 -9.14 -18.93 -12.90
N GLN A 508 -9.67 -19.99 -13.53
CA GLN A 508 -10.23 -21.14 -12.82
C GLN A 508 -9.21 -22.24 -12.53
N ASP A 509 -8.23 -22.46 -13.42
CA ASP A 509 -7.14 -23.42 -13.24
C ASP A 509 -5.80 -22.67 -13.15
N LEU A 510 -5.22 -22.65 -11.95
CA LEU A 510 -3.95 -21.97 -11.66
C LEU A 510 -2.71 -22.75 -12.17
N SER A 511 -2.90 -23.99 -12.64
CA SER A 511 -1.82 -24.82 -13.19
C SER A 511 -1.58 -24.62 -14.68
N VAL A 512 -2.55 -24.06 -15.42
CA VAL A 512 -2.46 -23.85 -16.87
C VAL A 512 -1.76 -22.51 -17.17
N SER A 513 -0.65 -22.59 -17.90
CA SER A 513 0.12 -21.43 -18.36
C SER A 513 -0.48 -20.79 -19.61
N ASP A 514 -0.33 -19.47 -19.74
CA ASP A 514 -0.65 -18.67 -20.93
C ASP A 514 -2.08 -18.89 -21.45
N GLN A 515 -3.05 -18.91 -20.53
CA GLN A 515 -4.46 -18.93 -20.88
C GLN A 515 -4.83 -17.63 -21.61
N ASN A 516 -5.65 -17.78 -22.66
CA ASN A 516 -6.11 -16.69 -23.51
C ASN A 516 -7.06 -15.77 -22.73
N PRO A 517 -6.79 -14.45 -22.61
CA PRO A 517 -7.69 -13.52 -21.92
C PRO A 517 -9.12 -13.57 -22.45
N SER A 518 -9.32 -13.78 -23.76
CA SER A 518 -10.67 -13.84 -24.35
C SER A 518 -11.50 -15.04 -23.86
N ASP A 519 -10.87 -16.12 -23.41
CA ASP A 519 -11.53 -17.33 -22.88
C ASP A 519 -11.72 -17.27 -21.35
N LEU A 520 -11.06 -16.32 -20.67
CA LEU A 520 -11.14 -16.09 -19.21
C LEU A 520 -11.99 -14.89 -18.80
N ARG A 521 -12.43 -14.07 -19.77
CA ARG A 521 -13.20 -12.84 -19.54
C ARG A 521 -14.52 -13.17 -18.84
N PHE A 522 -14.77 -12.50 -17.73
CA PHE A 522 -15.96 -12.68 -16.91
C PHE A 522 -16.89 -11.47 -17.03
N GLU A 523 -16.37 -10.26 -16.80
CA GLU A 523 -17.09 -9.02 -17.12
C GLU A 523 -16.62 -8.49 -18.47
N GLN A 524 -17.56 -8.30 -19.40
CA GLN A 524 -17.30 -7.63 -20.67
C GLN A 524 -17.96 -6.25 -20.65
N VAL A 525 -17.13 -5.21 -20.71
CA VAL A 525 -17.59 -3.82 -20.62
C VAL A 525 -18.06 -3.26 -21.97
N PRO A 526 -19.00 -2.30 -21.99
CA PRO A 526 -19.36 -1.53 -23.19
C PRO A 526 -18.22 -0.61 -23.62
N ALA A 527 -18.28 -0.10 -24.85
CA ALA A 527 -17.33 0.90 -25.31
C ALA A 527 -17.42 2.18 -24.45
N LEU A 528 -16.29 2.62 -23.91
CA LEU A 528 -16.14 3.72 -22.92
C LEU A 528 -16.64 3.41 -21.49
N GLY A 529 -16.87 2.14 -21.14
CA GLY A 529 -17.01 1.72 -19.74
C GLY A 529 -15.84 0.85 -19.30
N ASP A 530 -15.58 0.81 -17.99
CA ASP A 530 -14.46 0.13 -17.35
C ASP A 530 -14.89 -0.59 -16.06
N VAL A 531 -14.20 -1.68 -15.72
CA VAL A 531 -14.02 -2.09 -14.32
C VAL A 531 -12.89 -1.23 -13.74
N LEU A 532 -13.16 -0.49 -12.66
CA LEU A 532 -12.21 0.46 -12.07
C LEU A 532 -11.41 -0.12 -10.90
N GLY A 533 -12.00 -1.06 -10.15
CA GLY A 533 -11.31 -1.77 -9.07
C GLY A 533 -12.06 -3.01 -8.60
N ILE A 534 -11.29 -4.00 -8.15
CA ILE A 534 -11.76 -5.10 -7.30
C ILE A 534 -11.65 -4.62 -5.85
N VAL A 535 -12.64 -4.98 -5.03
CA VAL A 535 -12.71 -4.62 -3.60
C VAL A 535 -11.71 -5.47 -2.79
N GLU A 536 -11.01 -4.84 -1.84
CA GLU A 536 -10.08 -5.49 -0.89
C GLU A 536 -10.69 -5.69 0.51
#